data_AF-S7T7H0-F1
#
_entry.id   AF-S7T7H0-F1
#
_cell.length_a   1.000
_cell.length_b   1.000
_cell.length_c   1.000
_cell.angle_alpha   90.00
_cell.angle_beta   90.00
_cell.angle_gamma   90.00
#
_symmetry.space_group_name_H-M   'P 1'
#
loop_
_entity.id
_entity.type
_entity.pdbx_description
1 polymer ?
#
loop_
_entity_poly.entity_id
_entity_poly.type
_entity_poly.pdbx_seq_one_letter_code
_entity_poly.pdbx_strand_id
1 'polypeptide(L)'
;MSSNVANKDTTTQRDSLSELLGQLANNSAAVVHDEIELVIQGIREKAAAVRSGFFTAVTGAAIGFAGFLSLCTALIIGLSAYMAPVMAALVTGAALALIGAVIAFMGYRQLKKSIRNP
;
A
#
# COMPACT_ATOMS: atom_id res chain seq x y z
N MET A 1 71.49 -32.48 11.20
CA MET A 1 70.88 -31.72 10.08
C MET A 1 69.47 -32.26 9.86
N SER A 2 68.48 -31.38 9.66
CA SER A 2 67.08 -31.63 9.29
C SER A 2 66.10 -32.06 10.39
N SER A 3 65.29 -31.10 10.88
CA SER A 3 63.87 -30.94 10.46
C SER A 3 63.14 -30.00 11.45
N ASN A 4 63.12 -28.69 11.17
CA ASN A 4 62.26 -27.75 11.90
C ASN A 4 61.61 -26.72 10.95
N VAL A 5 61.10 -27.20 9.82
CA VAL A 5 60.52 -26.33 8.76
C VAL A 5 59.01 -26.55 8.63
N ALA A 6 58.32 -26.97 9.70
CA ALA A 6 56.93 -27.39 9.61
C ALA A 6 55.89 -26.33 10.02
N ASN A 7 56.25 -25.09 10.34
CA ASN A 7 55.26 -24.16 10.89
C ASN A 7 55.58 -22.68 10.63
N LYS A 8 55.35 -22.18 9.41
CA LYS A 8 55.29 -20.72 9.20
C LYS A 8 54.47 -20.15 8.03
N ASP A 9 53.72 -20.94 7.26
CA ASP A 9 53.10 -20.42 6.03
C ASP A 9 51.56 -20.40 6.01
N THR A 10 50.86 -20.94 7.02
CA THR A 10 49.38 -21.06 6.96
C THR A 10 48.61 -19.91 7.63
N THR A 11 49.26 -19.05 8.41
CA THR A 11 48.59 -17.94 9.12
C THR A 11 48.51 -16.67 8.25
N THR A 12 49.58 -16.29 7.58
CA THR A 12 49.65 -15.05 6.77
C THR A 12 48.72 -15.05 5.55
N GLN A 13 48.50 -16.21 4.92
CA GLN A 13 47.59 -16.30 3.77
C GLN A 13 46.10 -16.21 4.18
N ARG A 14 45.76 -16.70 5.39
CA ARG A 14 44.39 -16.58 5.93
C ARG A 14 44.06 -15.12 6.27
N ASP A 15 45.04 -14.38 6.77
CA ASP A 15 44.88 -12.96 7.09
C ASP A 15 44.59 -12.14 5.82
N SER A 16 45.33 -12.39 4.73
CA SER A 16 45.13 -11.70 3.44
C SER A 16 43.78 -12.01 2.76
N LEU A 17 43.30 -13.26 2.82
CA LEU A 17 41.96 -13.59 2.31
C LEU A 17 40.84 -13.00 3.20
N SER A 18 41.05 -12.92 4.52
CA SER A 18 40.12 -12.24 5.42
C SER A 18 40.11 -10.72 5.20
N GLU A 19 41.25 -10.14 4.81
CA GLU A 19 41.41 -8.71 4.56
C GLU A 19 40.82 -8.30 3.20
N LEU A 20 40.93 -9.14 2.17
CA LEU A 20 40.24 -8.94 0.89
C LEU A 20 38.72 -9.13 1.00
N LEU A 21 38.26 -10.11 1.79
CA LEU A 21 36.84 -10.26 2.12
C LEU A 21 36.33 -9.11 3.00
N GLY A 22 37.16 -8.59 3.90
CA GLY A 22 36.86 -7.42 4.72
C GLY A 22 36.75 -6.15 3.87
N GLN A 23 37.65 -5.95 2.90
CA GLN A 23 37.56 -4.84 1.95
C GLN A 23 36.37 -4.97 1.01
N LEU A 24 36.05 -6.18 0.53
CA LEU A 24 34.87 -6.41 -0.30
C LEU A 24 33.57 -6.24 0.50
N ALA A 25 33.51 -6.70 1.76
CA ALA A 25 32.38 -6.49 2.66
C ALA A 25 32.21 -5.01 3.01
N ASN A 26 33.30 -4.27 3.23
CA ASN A 26 33.26 -2.85 3.54
C ASN A 26 32.86 -2.01 2.31
N ASN A 27 33.30 -2.40 1.11
CA ASN A 27 32.91 -1.75 -0.14
C ASN A 27 31.48 -2.14 -0.57
N SER A 28 31.02 -3.35 -0.25
CA SER A 28 29.64 -3.79 -0.47
C SER A 28 28.67 -3.15 0.53
N ALA A 29 29.10 -2.97 1.79
CA ALA A 29 28.31 -2.26 2.80
C ALA A 29 28.10 -0.79 2.43
N ALA A 30 29.09 -0.13 1.83
CA ALA A 30 28.96 1.23 1.33
C ALA A 30 27.92 1.35 0.19
N VAL A 31 27.93 0.41 -0.77
CA VAL A 31 26.96 0.40 -1.88
C VAL A 31 25.54 0.09 -1.41
N VAL A 32 25.39 -0.82 -0.44
CA VAL A 32 24.07 -1.13 0.16
C VAL A 32 23.56 0.05 1.00
N HIS A 33 24.43 0.84 1.62
CA HIS A 33 24.01 2.01 2.38
C HIS A 33 23.41 3.09 1.48
N ASP A 34 24.03 3.33 0.32
CA ASP A 34 23.52 4.27 -0.69
C ASP A 34 22.20 3.79 -1.31
N GLU A 35 22.05 2.49 -1.59
CA GLU A 35 20.77 1.94 -2.06
C GLU A 35 19.66 2.04 -1.01
N ILE A 36 19.98 1.84 0.27
CA ILE A 36 19.01 2.01 1.38
C ILE A 36 18.58 3.46 1.51
N GLU A 37 19.50 4.42 1.39
CA GLU A 37 19.18 5.85 1.46
C GLU A 37 18.28 6.28 0.30
N LEU A 38 18.56 5.77 -0.91
CA LEU A 38 17.72 5.98 -2.09
C LEU A 38 16.33 5.36 -1.95
N VAL A 39 16.23 4.15 -1.39
CA VAL A 39 14.94 3.48 -1.09
C VAL A 39 14.14 4.26 -0.06
N ILE A 40 14.78 4.79 0.99
CA ILE A 40 14.13 5.62 2.00
C ILE A 40 13.60 6.93 1.38
N GLN A 41 14.36 7.54 0.46
CA GLN A 41 13.90 8.70 -0.30
C GLN A 41 12.71 8.37 -1.19
N GLY A 42 12.76 7.28 -1.94
CA GLY A 42 11.64 6.83 -2.77
C GLY A 42 10.37 6.52 -1.97
N ILE A 43 10.49 6.00 -0.75
CA ILE A 43 9.36 5.79 0.17
C ILE A 43 8.80 7.13 0.65
N ARG A 44 9.66 8.10 1.03
CA ARG A 44 9.23 9.45 1.45
C ARG A 44 8.54 10.20 0.33
N GLU A 45 9.04 10.09 -0.89
CA GLU A 45 8.47 10.74 -2.07
C GLU A 45 7.14 10.10 -2.47
N LYS A 46 7.05 8.76 -2.46
CA LYS A 46 5.77 8.04 -2.64
C LYS A 46 4.76 8.39 -1.53
N ALA A 47 5.19 8.51 -0.28
CA ALA A 47 4.33 8.90 0.83
C ALA A 47 3.84 10.36 0.69
N ALA A 48 4.71 11.28 0.24
CA ALA A 48 4.34 12.66 -0.04
C ALA A 48 3.36 12.76 -1.23
N ALA A 49 3.57 11.97 -2.28
CA ALA A 49 2.67 11.88 -3.43
C ALA A 49 1.28 11.34 -3.03
N VAL A 50 1.22 10.31 -2.19
CA VAL A 50 -0.02 9.79 -1.61
C VAL A 50 -0.72 10.87 -0.78
N ARG A 51 0.03 11.68 -0.02
CA ARG A 51 -0.55 12.75 0.81
C ARG A 51 -1.15 13.88 -0.03
N SER A 52 -0.52 14.25 -1.14
CA SER A 52 -1.05 15.25 -2.08
C SER A 52 -2.33 14.75 -2.77
N GLY A 53 -2.33 13.50 -3.22
CA GLY A 53 -3.51 12.86 -3.83
C GLY A 53 -4.66 12.59 -2.86
N PHE A 54 -4.38 12.45 -1.56
CA PHE A 54 -5.40 12.18 -0.56
C PHE A 54 -6.39 13.35 -0.39
N PHE A 55 -5.90 14.60 -0.34
CA PHE A 55 -6.79 15.76 -0.18
C PHE A 55 -7.72 15.98 -1.38
N THR A 56 -7.21 15.76 -2.60
CA THR A 56 -8.02 15.86 -3.81
C THR A 56 -9.02 14.72 -3.89
N ALA A 57 -8.63 13.49 -3.51
CA ALA A 57 -9.54 12.35 -3.44
C ALA A 57 -10.65 12.54 -2.39
N VAL A 58 -10.32 13.04 -1.19
CA VAL A 58 -11.30 13.30 -0.12
C VAL A 58 -12.27 14.41 -0.53
N THR A 59 -11.76 15.51 -1.09
CA THR A 59 -12.62 16.62 -1.56
C THR A 59 -13.53 16.16 -2.69
N GLY A 60 -12.99 15.40 -3.66
CA GLY A 60 -13.77 14.82 -4.74
C GLY A 60 -14.83 13.84 -4.25
N ALA A 61 -14.50 13.00 -3.26
CA ALA A 61 -15.45 12.09 -2.62
C ALA A 61 -16.55 12.85 -1.86
N ALA A 62 -16.21 13.94 -1.16
CA ALA A 62 -17.19 14.77 -0.45
C ALA A 62 -18.19 15.44 -1.43
N ILE A 63 -17.69 16.00 -2.53
CA ILE A 63 -18.53 16.60 -3.58
C ILE A 63 -19.38 15.52 -4.27
N GLY A 64 -18.79 14.38 -4.60
CA GLY A 64 -19.51 13.24 -5.17
C GLY A 64 -20.61 12.73 -4.24
N PHE A 65 -20.34 12.67 -2.93
CA PHE A 65 -21.32 12.29 -1.91
C PHE A 65 -22.46 13.30 -1.80
N ALA A 66 -22.16 14.60 -1.82
CA ALA A 66 -23.18 15.64 -1.85
C ALA A 66 -24.06 15.54 -3.12
N GLY A 67 -23.45 15.32 -4.28
CA GLY A 67 -24.16 15.08 -5.54
C GLY A 67 -25.05 13.84 -5.48
N PHE A 68 -24.58 12.77 -4.85
CA PHE A 68 -25.35 11.53 -4.66
C PHE A 68 -26.58 11.75 -3.77
N LEU A 69 -26.46 12.51 -2.68
CA LEU A 69 -27.61 12.88 -1.84
C LEU A 69 -28.63 13.72 -2.62
N SER A 70 -28.15 14.63 -3.47
CA SER A 70 -29.01 15.39 -4.39
C SER A 70 -29.75 14.47 -5.38
N LEU A 71 -29.05 13.48 -5.96
CA LEU A 71 -29.66 12.47 -6.82
C LEU A 71 -30.73 11.64 -6.10
N CYS A 72 -30.47 11.24 -4.86
CA CYS A 72 -31.44 10.53 -4.03
C CYS A 72 -32.69 11.38 -3.80
N THR A 73 -32.50 12.66 -3.48
CA THR A 73 -33.62 13.61 -3.29
C THR A 73 -34.42 13.79 -4.59
N ALA A 74 -33.73 13.93 -5.72
CA ALA A 74 -34.38 14.01 -7.04
C ALA A 74 -35.17 12.74 -7.38
N LEU A 75 -34.66 11.55 -7.06
CA LEU A 75 -35.39 10.29 -7.21
C LEU A 75 -36.67 10.26 -6.36
N ILE A 76 -36.56 10.67 -5.08
CA ILE A 76 -37.70 10.69 -4.16
C ILE A 76 -38.77 11.66 -4.67
N ILE A 77 -38.37 12.87 -5.09
CA ILE A 77 -39.30 13.87 -5.62
C ILE A 77 -39.93 13.37 -6.93
N GLY A 78 -39.14 12.82 -7.86
CA GLY A 78 -39.64 12.29 -9.12
C GLY A 78 -40.63 11.14 -8.93
N LEU A 79 -40.37 10.25 -7.96
CA LEU A 79 -41.24 9.12 -7.64
C LEU A 79 -42.46 9.53 -6.79
N SER A 80 -42.35 10.62 -6.03
CA SER A 80 -43.47 11.19 -5.26
C SER A 80 -44.63 11.70 -6.13
N ALA A 81 -44.37 11.96 -7.42
CA ALA A 81 -45.43 12.29 -8.38
C ALA A 81 -46.35 11.09 -8.68
N TYR A 82 -45.88 9.86 -8.43
CA TYR A 82 -46.61 8.62 -8.71
C TYR A 82 -47.18 7.96 -7.44
N MET A 83 -46.58 8.22 -6.27
CA MET A 83 -46.95 7.59 -4.99
C MET A 83 -46.72 8.52 -3.79
N ALA A 84 -47.29 8.17 -2.64
CA ALA A 84 -47.05 8.91 -1.39
C ALA A 84 -45.54 9.06 -1.10
N PRO A 85 -45.07 10.23 -0.61
CA PRO A 85 -43.64 10.52 -0.44
C PRO A 85 -42.90 9.50 0.45
N VAL A 86 -43.60 8.96 1.45
CA VAL A 86 -43.05 7.96 2.38
C VAL A 86 -42.71 6.64 1.67
N MET A 87 -43.57 6.20 0.74
CA MET A 87 -43.34 4.97 -0.04
C MET A 87 -42.22 5.17 -1.06
N ALA A 88 -42.17 6.34 -1.70
CA ALA A 88 -41.10 6.71 -2.62
C ALA A 88 -39.72 6.72 -1.93
N ALA A 89 -39.65 7.28 -0.72
CA ALA A 89 -38.44 7.29 0.10
C ALA A 89 -38.00 5.86 0.52
N LEU A 90 -38.95 5.00 0.93
CA LEU A 90 -38.65 3.63 1.30
C LEU A 90 -38.13 2.79 0.12
N VAL A 91 -38.77 2.89 -1.06
CA VAL A 91 -38.34 2.13 -2.26
C VAL A 91 -36.98 2.60 -2.74
N THR A 92 -36.77 3.91 -2.79
CA THR A 92 -35.47 4.50 -3.18
C THR A 92 -34.39 4.07 -2.19
N GLY A 93 -34.64 4.22 -0.88
CA GLY A 93 -33.71 3.80 0.17
C GLY A 93 -33.40 2.29 0.13
N ALA A 94 -34.40 1.44 -0.11
CA ALA A 94 -34.20 0.00 -0.23
C ALA A 94 -33.35 -0.38 -1.45
N ALA A 95 -33.60 0.24 -2.61
CA ALA A 95 -32.79 0.03 -3.82
C ALA A 95 -31.33 0.44 -3.60
N LEU A 96 -31.11 1.60 -2.99
CA LEU A 96 -29.78 2.10 -2.62
C LEU A 96 -29.08 1.21 -1.59
N ALA A 97 -29.81 0.72 -0.58
CA ALA A 97 -29.28 -0.22 0.42
C ALA A 97 -28.85 -1.55 -0.22
N LEU A 98 -29.61 -2.06 -1.19
CA LEU A 98 -29.24 -3.27 -1.93
C LEU A 98 -27.95 -3.07 -2.73
N ILE A 99 -27.83 -1.97 -3.46
CA ILE A 99 -26.61 -1.65 -4.21
C ILE A 99 -25.41 -1.51 -3.26
N GLY A 100 -25.59 -0.78 -2.15
CA GLY A 100 -24.57 -0.62 -1.12
C GLY A 100 -24.15 -1.95 -0.51
N ALA A 101 -25.10 -2.84 -0.21
CA ALA A 101 -24.83 -4.16 0.33
C ALA A 101 -24.02 -5.04 -0.65
N VAL A 102 -24.32 -4.99 -1.95
CA VAL A 102 -23.56 -5.73 -2.97
C VAL A 102 -22.12 -5.23 -3.03
N ILE A 103 -21.90 -3.92 -3.07
CA ILE A 103 -20.56 -3.33 -3.11
C ILE A 103 -19.78 -3.67 -1.83
N ALA A 104 -20.41 -3.52 -0.66
CA ALA A 104 -19.81 -3.88 0.62
C ALA A 104 -19.41 -5.36 0.67
N PHE A 105 -20.28 -6.23 0.15
CA PHE A 105 -20.01 -7.66 0.09
C PHE A 105 -18.86 -8.01 -0.87
N MET A 106 -18.76 -7.33 -2.01
CA MET A 106 -17.61 -7.45 -2.92
C MET A 106 -16.31 -6.99 -2.25
N GLY A 107 -16.33 -5.85 -1.57
CA GLY A 107 -15.17 -5.35 -0.82
C GLY A 107 -14.73 -6.31 0.29
N TYR A 108 -15.68 -6.82 1.07
CA TYR A 108 -15.41 -7.83 2.10
C TYR A 108 -14.82 -9.11 1.51
N ARG A 109 -15.31 -9.57 0.35
CA ARG A 109 -14.74 -10.72 -0.36
C ARG A 109 -13.31 -10.46 -0.83
N GLN A 110 -13.00 -9.27 -1.35
CA GLN A 110 -11.66 -8.90 -1.80
C GLN A 110 -10.67 -8.90 -0.64
N LEU A 111 -11.03 -8.27 0.49
CA LEU A 111 -10.21 -8.27 1.71
C LEU A 111 -10.00 -9.68 2.25
N LYS A 112 -11.07 -10.48 2.33
CA LYS A 112 -11.01 -11.87 2.77
C LYS A 112 -10.18 -12.76 1.84
N LYS A 113 -10.10 -12.44 0.55
CA LYS A 113 -9.25 -13.13 -0.43
C LYS A 113 -7.79 -12.75 -0.25
N SER A 114 -7.50 -11.46 -0.07
CA SER A 114 -6.15 -10.94 0.16
C SER A 114 -5.54 -11.45 1.47
N ILE A 115 -6.34 -11.62 2.53
CA ILE A 115 -5.84 -12.15 3.82
C ILE A 115 -5.62 -13.67 3.76
N ARG A 116 -6.35 -14.38 2.89
CA ARG A 116 -6.25 -15.85 2.79
C ARG A 116 -5.12 -16.32 1.87
N ASN A 117 -4.71 -15.49 0.92
CA ASN A 117 -3.59 -15.76 0.02
C ASN A 117 -2.53 -14.66 0.23
N PRO A 118 -1.69 -14.77 1.30
CA PRO A 118 -0.51 -13.92 1.43
C PRO A 118 0.50 -14.18 0.31
#